data_AF-A0A6V7LJQ7-F1
#
_entry.id   AF-A0A6V7LJQ7-F1
#
_cell.length_a   1.000
_cell.length_b   1.000
_cell.length_c   1.000
_cell.angle_alpha   90.00
_cell.angle_beta   90.00
_cell.angle_gamma   90.00
#
_symmetry.space_group_name_H-M   'P 1'
#
loop_
_entity.id
_entity.type
_entity.pdbx_description
1 polymer ?
#
loop_
_entity_poly.entity_id
_entity_poly.type
_entity_poly.pdbx_seq_one_letter_code
_entity_poly.pdbx_strand_id
1 'polypeptide(L)'
;YQLYWVLRKAEKGLEKVTTAHVADSRHIFAYVCGLGFGFMSGAFALVNVLADAVGPGTMGLRQGNEYFFIMSAATTLCFILLHTFWGVIFFAAVDNEKWGQLAWVICSHLFVSCMTLLNRYELHSVSLLSAYTVLIITVAIAFRVAGGQFRNIPKCFHRE
;
A
#
# COMPACT_ATOMS: atom_id res chain seq x y z
N TYR A 1 0.35 -3.73 13.85
CA TYR A 1 1.03 -4.40 14.98
C TYR A 1 0.23 -5.58 15.56
N GLN A 2 -1.02 -5.42 15.99
CA GLN A 2 -1.81 -6.55 16.54
C GLN A 2 -1.95 -7.73 15.56
N LEU A 3 -2.30 -7.44 14.29
CA LEU A 3 -2.37 -8.46 13.24
C LEU A 3 -1.05 -9.21 13.06
N TYR A 4 0.08 -8.50 13.08
CA TYR A 4 1.42 -9.08 13.02
C TYR A 4 1.65 -10.06 14.19
N TRP A 5 1.26 -9.68 15.41
CA TRP A 5 1.43 -10.54 16.58
C TRP A 5 0.58 -11.81 16.50
N VAL A 6 -0.68 -11.69 16.05
CA VAL A 6 -1.57 -12.84 15.82
C VAL A 6 -0.99 -13.76 14.75
N LEU A 7 -0.51 -13.21 13.64
CA LEU A 7 0.13 -13.99 12.58
C LEU A 7 1.36 -14.74 13.07
N ARG A 8 2.22 -14.07 13.85
CA ARG A 8 3.42 -14.70 14.44
C ARG A 8 3.06 -15.82 15.40
N LYS A 9 1.96 -15.68 16.15
CA LYS A 9 1.47 -16.73 17.04
C LYS A 9 0.91 -17.91 16.24
N ALA A 10 0.19 -17.64 15.16
CA ALA A 10 -0.34 -18.66 14.25
C ALA A 10 0.79 -19.41 13.52
N GLU A 11 1.80 -18.71 13.01
CA GLU A 11 3.00 -19.28 12.38
C GLU A 11 3.73 -20.24 13.32
N LYS A 12 4.01 -19.82 14.56
CA LYS A 12 4.64 -20.68 15.58
C LYS A 12 3.80 -21.90 15.95
N GLY A 13 2.48 -21.79 15.87
CA GLY A 13 1.57 -22.92 16.06
C GLY A 13 1.60 -23.88 14.88
N LEU A 14 1.59 -23.34 13.67
CA LEU A 14 1.57 -24.11 12.43
C LEU A 14 2.89 -24.86 12.21
N GLU A 15 4.03 -24.21 12.48
CA GLU A 15 5.37 -24.81 12.37
C GLU A 15 5.54 -26.06 13.24
N LYS A 16 4.82 -26.18 14.36
CA LYS A 16 4.84 -27.36 15.23
C LYS A 16 4.03 -28.54 14.69
N VAL A 17 3.11 -28.28 13.76
CA VAL A 17 2.12 -29.26 13.27
C VAL A 17 2.37 -29.64 11.82
N THR A 18 3.05 -28.79 11.04
CA THR A 18 3.39 -29.05 9.64
C THR A 18 4.87 -29.40 9.46
N THR A 19 5.17 -30.21 8.45
CA THR A 19 6.54 -30.45 7.95
C THR A 19 6.99 -29.38 6.95
N ALA A 20 6.07 -28.54 6.48
CA ALA A 20 6.38 -27.45 5.55
C ALA A 20 7.07 -26.29 6.28
N HIS A 21 8.10 -25.70 5.67
CA HIS A 21 8.83 -24.57 6.24
C HIS A 21 8.00 -23.28 6.12
N VAL A 22 7.08 -23.06 7.06
CA VAL A 22 6.16 -21.89 7.09
C VAL A 22 6.93 -20.55 7.10
N ALA A 23 8.17 -20.56 7.58
CA ALA A 23 9.04 -19.38 7.60
C ALA A 23 9.37 -18.84 6.19
N ASP A 24 9.37 -19.69 5.15
CA ASP A 24 9.61 -19.25 3.76
C ASP A 24 8.46 -18.36 3.24
N SER A 25 7.24 -18.60 3.72
CA SER A 25 6.03 -17.86 3.34
C SER A 25 5.84 -16.55 4.10
N ARG A 26 6.77 -16.16 4.97
CA ARG A 26 6.68 -14.96 5.82
C ARG A 26 6.48 -13.66 5.01
N HIS A 27 7.15 -13.56 3.86
CA HIS A 27 7.00 -12.42 2.96
C HIS A 27 5.62 -12.38 2.28
N ILE A 28 5.03 -13.55 1.98
CA ILE A 28 3.69 -13.68 1.39
C ILE A 28 2.65 -13.18 2.39
N PHE A 29 2.75 -13.58 3.65
CA PHE A 29 1.84 -13.13 4.70
C PHE A 29 1.87 -11.61 4.88
N ALA A 30 3.06 -11.00 4.88
CA ALA A 30 3.21 -9.55 4.98
C ALA A 30 2.56 -8.82 3.79
N TYR A 31 2.77 -9.34 2.58
CA TYR A 31 2.18 -8.81 1.35
C TYR A 31 0.65 -8.90 1.37
N VAL A 32 0.09 -10.08 1.66
CA VAL A 32 -1.36 -10.31 1.69
C VAL A 32 -2.03 -9.47 2.78
N CYS A 33 -1.42 -9.34 3.96
CA CYS A 33 -1.94 -8.47 5.02
C CYS A 33 -1.98 -7.00 4.59
N GLY A 34 -0.91 -6.49 3.96
CA GLY A 34 -0.86 -5.12 3.46
C GLY A 34 -1.89 -4.87 2.36
N LEU A 35 -2.00 -5.79 1.41
CA LEU A 35 -2.96 -5.71 0.30
C LEU A 35 -4.39 -5.76 0.80
N GLY A 36 -4.71 -6.66 1.72
CA GLY A 36 -6.05 -6.78 2.31
C GLY A 36 -6.48 -5.50 3.05
N PHE A 37 -5.55 -4.90 3.82
CA PHE A 37 -5.82 -3.63 4.49
C PHE A 37 -6.07 -2.50 3.49
N GLY A 38 -5.20 -2.38 2.47
CA GLY A 38 -5.34 -1.40 1.41
C GLY A 38 -6.67 -1.55 0.66
N PHE A 39 -7.02 -2.77 0.27
CA PHE A 39 -8.26 -3.07 -0.45
C PHE A 39 -9.50 -2.69 0.36
N MET A 40 -9.58 -3.10 1.64
CA MET A 40 -10.73 -2.79 2.48
C MET A 40 -10.88 -1.28 2.73
N SER A 41 -9.76 -0.58 2.98
CA SER A 41 -9.76 0.88 3.14
C SER A 41 -10.15 1.58 1.84
N GLY A 42 -9.66 1.10 0.70
CA GLY A 42 -9.98 1.65 -0.62
C GLY A 42 -11.44 1.43 -1.00
N ALA A 43 -12.00 0.26 -0.71
CA ALA A 43 -13.41 -0.02 -0.88
C ALA A 43 -14.26 0.93 -0.03
N PHE A 44 -13.92 1.13 1.24
CA PHE A 44 -14.65 2.07 2.11
C PHE A 44 -14.62 3.52 1.58
N ALA A 45 -13.49 3.94 1.00
CA ALA A 45 -13.35 5.28 0.43
C ALA A 45 -14.06 5.45 -0.93
N LEU A 46 -14.10 4.43 -1.77
CA LEU A 46 -14.55 4.54 -3.17
C LEU A 46 -15.98 4.03 -3.40
N VAL A 47 -16.53 3.14 -2.57
CA VAL A 47 -17.84 2.49 -2.84
C VAL A 47 -18.96 3.50 -3.06
N ASN A 48 -19.03 4.55 -2.25
CA ASN A 48 -20.06 5.59 -2.39
C ASN A 48 -19.86 6.40 -3.69
N VAL A 49 -18.63 6.82 -3.96
CA VAL A 49 -18.29 7.57 -5.18
C VAL A 49 -18.56 6.72 -6.43
N LEU A 50 -18.28 5.42 -6.37
CA LEU A 50 -18.52 4.50 -7.47
C LEU A 50 -20.02 4.29 -7.71
N ALA A 51 -20.83 4.24 -6.65
CA ALA A 51 -22.29 4.17 -6.78
C ALA A 51 -22.85 5.40 -7.51
N ASP A 52 -22.34 6.60 -7.18
CA ASP A 52 -22.73 7.84 -7.85
C ASP A 52 -22.25 7.90 -9.33
N ALA A 53 -21.12 7.25 -9.64
CA ALA A 53 -20.54 7.21 -10.99
C ALA A 53 -21.33 6.33 -11.99
N VAL A 54 -22.17 5.41 -11.52
CA VAL A 54 -23.00 4.53 -12.38
C VAL A 54 -24.17 5.29 -12.99
N GLY A 55 -24.55 6.45 -12.44
CA GLY A 55 -25.58 7.31 -13.00
C GLY A 55 -25.17 7.92 -14.35
N PRO A 56 -26.15 8.35 -15.18
CA PRO A 56 -25.86 8.96 -16.49
C PRO A 56 -25.26 10.38 -16.39
N GLY A 57 -25.12 10.93 -15.18
CA GLY A 57 -24.59 12.26 -14.93
C GLY A 57 -23.13 12.21 -14.48
N THR A 58 -22.27 13.03 -15.10
CA THR A 58 -20.93 13.30 -14.61
C THR A 58 -20.93 14.43 -13.58
N MET A 59 -19.96 14.43 -12.65
CA MET A 59 -19.75 15.53 -11.72
C MET A 59 -19.31 16.77 -12.50
N GLY A 60 -19.94 17.93 -12.27
CA GLY A 60 -19.55 19.18 -12.96
C GLY A 60 -20.65 20.23 -13.13
N LEU A 61 -21.92 19.92 -12.89
CA LEU A 61 -23.05 20.80 -13.20
C LEU A 61 -23.13 22.11 -12.39
N ARG A 62 -22.50 22.20 -11.20
CA ARG A 62 -22.50 23.45 -10.40
C ARG A 62 -21.12 23.99 -10.06
N GLN A 63 -20.14 23.17 -9.62
CA GLN A 63 -18.73 23.54 -9.38
C GLN A 63 -17.82 22.29 -9.22
N GLY A 64 -17.87 21.33 -10.15
CA GLY A 64 -17.08 20.09 -10.06
C GLY A 64 -16.13 19.93 -11.25
N ASN A 65 -14.98 19.28 -11.05
CA ASN A 65 -14.07 18.92 -12.13
C ASN A 65 -14.53 17.60 -12.78
N GLU A 66 -14.56 17.53 -14.11
CA GLU A 66 -14.98 16.33 -14.87
C GLU A 66 -14.09 15.11 -14.55
N TYR A 67 -12.84 15.36 -14.17
CA TYR A 67 -11.87 14.32 -13.79
C TYR A 67 -12.04 13.77 -12.37
N PHE A 68 -13.04 14.23 -11.60
CA PHE A 68 -13.21 13.84 -10.19
C PHE A 68 -13.26 12.33 -9.97
N PHE A 69 -13.98 11.58 -10.81
CA PHE A 69 -14.06 10.13 -10.71
C PHE A 69 -12.72 9.44 -11.00
N ILE A 70 -12.00 9.88 -12.03
CA ILE A 70 -10.69 9.34 -12.40
C ILE A 70 -9.65 9.64 -11.31
N MET A 71 -9.64 10.87 -10.79
CA MET A 71 -8.73 11.28 -9.72
C MET A 71 -9.01 10.51 -8.42
N SER A 72 -10.29 10.27 -8.10
CA SER A 72 -10.68 9.45 -6.95
C SER A 72 -10.23 7.99 -7.12
N ALA A 73 -10.44 7.40 -8.30
CA ALA A 73 -9.99 6.04 -8.60
C ALA A 73 -8.46 5.91 -8.53
N ALA A 74 -7.71 6.84 -9.14
CA ALA A 74 -6.26 6.86 -9.12
C ALA A 74 -5.69 7.05 -7.70
N THR A 75 -6.31 7.92 -6.91
CA THR A 75 -5.93 8.12 -5.50
C THR A 75 -6.17 6.85 -4.70
N THR A 76 -7.34 6.22 -4.82
CA THR A 76 -7.64 4.95 -4.14
C THR A 76 -6.67 3.84 -4.53
N LEU A 77 -6.35 3.68 -5.82
CA LEU A 77 -5.35 2.73 -6.27
C LEU A 77 -3.98 3.00 -5.65
N CYS A 78 -3.56 4.27 -5.61
CA CYS A 78 -2.31 4.69 -4.98
C CYS A 78 -2.27 4.27 -3.51
N PHE A 79 -3.34 4.51 -2.74
CA PHE A 79 -3.44 4.10 -1.33
C PHE A 79 -3.41 2.58 -1.14
N ILE A 80 -4.08 1.80 -2.00
CA ILE A 80 -4.04 0.34 -1.95
C ILE A 80 -2.60 -0.16 -2.12
N LEU A 81 -1.87 0.38 -3.10
CA LEU A 81 -0.48 0.02 -3.36
C LEU A 81 0.43 0.45 -2.20
N LEU A 82 0.29 1.68 -1.70
CA LEU A 82 1.04 2.19 -0.54
C LEU A 82 0.84 1.30 0.69
N HIS A 83 -0.40 0.92 1.01
CA HIS A 83 -0.67 -0.01 2.12
C HIS A 83 -0.04 -1.39 1.94
N THR A 84 0.01 -1.88 0.71
CA THR A 84 0.68 -3.13 0.37
C THR A 84 2.17 -3.05 0.68
N PHE A 85 2.86 -2.00 0.19
CA PHE A 85 4.30 -1.83 0.43
C PHE A 85 4.62 -1.47 1.89
N TRP A 86 3.81 -0.64 2.54
CA TRP A 86 3.93 -0.37 3.97
C TRP A 86 3.78 -1.64 4.81
N GLY A 87 2.87 -2.54 4.46
CA GLY A 87 2.73 -3.84 5.12
C GLY A 87 4.00 -4.68 5.02
N VAL A 88 4.58 -4.79 3.82
CA VAL A 88 5.84 -5.53 3.60
C VAL A 88 7.00 -4.92 4.39
N ILE A 89 7.17 -3.59 4.33
CA ILE A 89 8.23 -2.90 5.06
C ILE A 89 8.02 -3.01 6.57
N PHE A 90 6.78 -2.90 7.05
CA PHE A 90 6.45 -3.01 8.47
C PHE A 90 6.83 -4.39 9.02
N PHE A 91 6.43 -5.47 8.36
CA PHE A 91 6.76 -6.83 8.80
C PHE A 91 8.28 -7.05 8.80
N ALA A 92 8.97 -6.64 7.74
CA ALA A 92 10.42 -6.78 7.67
C ALA A 92 11.17 -5.90 8.67
N ALA A 93 10.67 -4.70 8.97
CA ALA A 93 11.27 -3.80 9.96
C ALA A 93 11.12 -4.37 11.38
N VAL A 94 9.98 -4.96 11.71
CA VAL A 94 9.75 -5.62 13.00
C VAL A 94 10.58 -6.90 13.12
N ASP A 95 10.77 -7.66 12.05
CA ASP A 95 11.61 -8.87 12.05
C ASP A 95 13.10 -8.59 12.22
N ASN A 96 13.59 -7.52 11.60
CA ASN A 96 15.01 -7.16 11.65
C ASN A 96 15.33 -6.10 12.72
N GLU A 97 14.35 -5.78 13.58
CA GLU A 97 14.44 -4.73 14.63
C GLU A 97 14.93 -3.37 14.10
N LYS A 98 14.60 -3.05 12.83
CA LYS A 98 14.99 -1.79 12.17
C LYS A 98 13.96 -0.70 12.43
N TRP A 99 14.05 -0.09 13.61
CA TRP A 99 13.16 1.00 14.06
C TRP A 99 13.08 2.18 13.09
N GLY A 100 14.15 2.48 12.33
CA GLY A 100 14.14 3.55 11.33
C GLY A 100 13.18 3.30 10.16
N GLN A 101 13.05 2.05 9.70
CA GLN A 101 12.11 1.70 8.62
C GLN A 101 10.67 1.72 9.12
N LEU A 102 10.45 1.34 10.38
CA LEU A 102 9.15 1.44 11.03
C LEU A 102 8.70 2.90 11.17
N ALA A 103 9.59 3.78 11.63
CA ALA A 103 9.32 5.22 11.72
C ALA A 103 9.00 5.82 10.34
N TRP A 104 9.76 5.43 9.30
CA TRP A 104 9.48 5.85 7.92
C TRP A 104 8.07 5.48 7.45
N VAL A 105 7.60 4.25 7.72
CA VAL A 105 6.24 3.82 7.36
C VAL A 105 5.19 4.68 8.05
N ILE A 106 5.34 4.94 9.34
CA ILE A 106 4.38 5.76 10.10
C ILE A 106 4.38 7.22 9.61
N CYS A 107 5.56 7.80 9.40
CA CYS A 107 5.71 9.17 8.90
C CYS A 107 5.16 9.32 7.48
N SER A 108 5.49 8.41 6.57
CA SER A 108 4.99 8.44 5.19
C SER A 108 3.48 8.24 5.12
N HIS A 109 2.92 7.35 5.95
CA HIS A 109 1.48 7.20 6.07
C HIS A 109 0.80 8.49 6.54
N LEU A 110 1.29 9.10 7.62
CA LEU A 110 0.74 10.35 8.13
C LEU A 110 0.85 11.47 7.08
N PHE A 111 2.00 11.58 6.42
CA PHE A 111 2.25 12.58 5.38
C PHE A 111 1.26 12.45 4.21
N VAL A 112 1.08 11.25 3.65
CA VAL A 112 0.16 11.03 2.53
C VAL A 112 -1.29 11.26 2.96
N SER A 113 -1.67 10.88 4.18
CA SER A 113 -3.01 11.20 4.74
C SER A 113 -3.22 12.71 4.89
N CYS A 114 -2.24 13.46 5.39
CA CYS A 114 -2.31 14.91 5.50
C CYS A 114 -2.39 15.60 4.13
N MET A 115 -1.58 15.16 3.16
CA MET A 115 -1.63 15.68 1.78
C MET A 115 -3.00 15.44 1.14
N THR A 116 -3.60 14.27 1.38
CA THR A 116 -4.95 13.96 0.89
C THR A 116 -6.03 14.79 1.59
N LEU A 117 -5.83 15.20 2.84
CA LEU A 117 -6.75 16.09 3.55
C LEU A 117 -6.67 17.54 3.03
N LEU A 118 -5.48 17.98 2.61
CA LEU A 118 -5.22 19.25 1.93
C LEU A 118 -5.86 19.33 0.52
N ASN A 119 -6.29 18.21 -0.05
CA ASN A 119 -7.01 18.12 -1.33
C ASN A 119 -8.32 18.95 -1.37
N ARG A 120 -8.85 19.35 -0.21
CA ARG A 120 -10.06 20.19 -0.10
C ARG A 120 -9.88 21.60 -0.69
N TYR A 121 -8.65 22.06 -0.92
CA TYR A 121 -8.32 23.40 -1.42
C TYR A 121 -8.07 23.46 -2.95
N GLU A 122 -8.77 22.66 -3.76
CA GLU A 122 -8.67 22.67 -5.24
C GLU A 122 -7.31 22.21 -5.85
N LEU A 123 -6.36 21.72 -5.04
CA LEU A 123 -5.03 21.26 -5.50
C LEU A 123 -4.95 19.74 -5.74
N HIS A 124 -5.94 19.19 -6.45
CA HIS A 124 -6.05 17.75 -6.73
C HIS A 124 -4.82 17.16 -7.42
N SER A 125 -4.25 17.90 -8.39
CA SER A 125 -3.07 17.46 -9.14
C SER A 125 -1.81 17.38 -8.27
N VAL A 126 -1.65 18.32 -7.32
CA VAL A 126 -0.44 18.39 -6.47
C VAL A 126 -0.47 17.28 -5.42
N SER A 127 -1.63 17.06 -4.79
CA SER A 127 -1.79 15.96 -3.83
C SER A 127 -1.52 14.61 -4.50
N LEU A 128 -2.07 14.38 -5.70
CA LEU A 128 -1.88 13.13 -6.42
C LEU A 128 -0.41 12.92 -6.84
N LEU A 129 0.26 13.93 -7.40
CA LEU A 129 1.68 13.86 -7.74
C LEU A 129 2.57 13.54 -6.53
N SER A 130 2.29 14.19 -5.39
CA SER A 130 3.03 13.94 -4.16
C SER A 130 2.83 12.50 -3.64
N ALA A 131 1.60 11.98 -3.67
CA ALA A 131 1.29 10.62 -3.24
C ALA A 131 1.99 9.58 -4.14
N TYR A 132 2.00 9.79 -5.46
CA TYR A 132 2.71 8.91 -6.39
C TYR A 132 4.23 8.99 -6.23
N THR A 133 4.78 10.15 -5.87
CA THR A 133 6.22 10.27 -5.56
C THR A 133 6.56 9.44 -4.32
N VAL A 134 5.76 9.53 -3.26
CA VAL A 134 5.93 8.71 -2.05
C VAL A 134 5.75 7.22 -2.36
N LEU A 135 4.82 6.86 -3.25
CA LEU A 135 4.64 5.49 -3.72
C LEU A 135 5.92 4.96 -4.36
N ILE A 136 6.51 5.68 -5.32
CA ILE A 136 7.75 5.25 -6.00
C ILE A 136 8.89 5.06 -5.01
N ILE A 137 9.06 5.97 -4.06
CA ILE A 137 10.08 5.88 -3.00
C ILE A 137 9.83 4.63 -2.14
N THR A 138 8.57 4.39 -1.74
CA THR A 138 8.19 3.26 -0.90
C THR A 138 8.38 1.93 -1.63
N VAL A 139 8.07 1.87 -2.92
CA VAL A 139 8.35 0.72 -3.80
C VAL A 139 9.85 0.42 -3.82
N ALA A 140 10.69 1.43 -4.03
CA ALA A 140 12.14 1.26 -4.07
C ALA A 140 12.69 0.72 -2.74
N ILE A 141 12.16 1.20 -1.61
CA ILE A 141 12.52 0.70 -0.28
C ILE A 141 12.04 -0.74 -0.10
N ALA A 142 10.79 -1.05 -0.44
CA ALA A 142 10.22 -2.39 -0.35
C ALA A 142 11.00 -3.40 -1.19
N PHE A 143 11.41 -3.03 -2.41
CA PHE A 143 12.23 -3.87 -3.28
C PHE A 143 13.59 -4.20 -2.65
N ARG A 144 14.26 -3.21 -2.04
CA ARG A 144 15.53 -3.43 -1.30
C ARG A 144 15.32 -4.32 -0.07
N VAL A 145 14.22 -4.12 0.65
CA VAL A 145 13.85 -4.90 1.84
C VAL A 145 13.55 -6.37 1.50
N ALA A 146 12.97 -6.63 0.33
CA ALA A 146 12.72 -7.97 -0.19
C ALA A 146 13.98 -8.67 -0.76
N GLY A 147 15.17 -8.06 -0.63
CA GLY A 147 16.43 -8.62 -1.14
C GLY A 147 16.70 -8.34 -2.63
N GLY A 148 15.88 -7.50 -3.27
CA GLY A 148 16.08 -7.07 -4.65
C GLY A 148 17.29 -6.15 -4.80
N GLN A 149 18.22 -6.52 -5.68
CA GLN A 149 19.31 -5.66 -6.15
C GLN A 149 19.12 -5.33 -7.63
N PHE A 150 19.56 -4.15 -8.10
CA PHE A 150 19.50 -3.77 -9.52
C PHE A 150 20.22 -4.77 -10.44
N ARG A 151 21.21 -5.52 -9.92
CA ARG A 151 21.88 -6.63 -10.62
C ARG A 151 20.98 -7.84 -10.89
N ASN A 152 19.87 -7.99 -10.17
CA ASN A 152 18.94 -9.11 -10.32
C ASN A 152 17.88 -8.87 -11.42
N ILE A 153 17.63 -7.61 -11.78
CA ILE A 153 16.67 -7.23 -12.83
C ILE A 153 17.07 -7.79 -14.21
N PRO A 154 18.30 -7.60 -14.71
CA PRO A 154 18.69 -8.18 -15.99
C PRO A 154 18.77 -9.71 -15.97
N LYS A 155 19.01 -10.33 -14.80
CA LYS A 155 18.99 -11.79 -14.65
C LYS A 155 17.59 -12.40 -14.74
N CYS A 156 16.55 -11.61 -14.44
CA CYS A 156 15.16 -12.04 -14.59
C CYS A 156 14.76 -12.09 -16.07
N PHE A 157 15.25 -11.15 -16.88
CA PHE A 157 15.02 -11.10 -18.34
C PHE A 157 15.83 -12.13 -19.12
N HIS A 158 16.93 -12.65 -18.54
CA HIS A 158 17.79 -13.65 -19.19
C HIS A 158 17.44 -15.10 -18.81
N ARG A 159 16.39 -15.31 -18.00
CA ARG A 159 15.97 -16.64 -17.54
C ARG A 159 14.79 -17.20 -18.36
N GLU A 160 14.71 -16.81 -19.63
CA GLU A 160 13.77 -17.35 -20.62
C GLU A 160 14.53 -18.10 -21.72
#